data_AF-A0A538AC02-F1
#
_entry.id   AF-A0A538AC02-F1
#
_cell.length_a   1.000
_cell.length_b   1.000
_cell.length_c   1.000
_cell.angle_alpha   90.00
_cell.angle_beta   90.00
_cell.angle_gamma   90.00
#
_symmetry.space_group_name_H-M   'P 1'
#
loop_
_entity.id
_entity.type
_entity.pdbx_description
1 polymer ?
#
loop_
_entity_poly.entity_id
_entity_poly.type
_entity_poly.pdbx_seq_one_letter_code
_entity_poly.pdbx_strand_id
1 'polypeptide(L)'
;MITYEARQDFAERARANIESFLGKIPDALDRRHGDVTQPDLADAVYRIVLDLPEPWRVIPRALEILNAGGIFCSYVPTVPQISQTTDALRAAGFIDVATTETLVRAWHVEGQSVRPDHRMVAHTGFITTARFLGVA
;
A
#
# COMPACT_ATOMS: atom_id res chain seq x y z
N MET A 1 14.56 -1.78 -1.24
CA MET A 1 13.14 -1.50 -1.49
C MET A 1 13.02 -0.91 -2.88
N ILE A 2 12.02 -1.36 -3.65
CA ILE A 2 11.77 -0.87 -5.01
C ILE A 2 10.44 -0.13 -4.99
N THR A 3 10.36 1.04 -5.61
CA THR A 3 9.12 1.83 -5.72
C THR A 3 8.87 2.20 -7.17
N TYR A 4 7.61 2.14 -7.60
CA TYR A 4 7.17 2.57 -8.92
C TYR A 4 6.26 3.80 -8.81
N GLU A 5 6.48 4.79 -9.67
CA GLU A 5 5.61 5.96 -9.81
C GLU A 5 5.46 6.29 -11.30
N ALA A 6 4.23 6.26 -11.81
CA ALA A 6 3.94 6.51 -13.23
C ALA A 6 4.03 8.00 -13.59
N ARG A 7 3.84 8.88 -12.61
CA ARG A 7 3.80 10.32 -12.80
C ARG A 7 5.14 10.96 -12.45
N GLN A 8 5.83 11.49 -13.45
CA GLN A 8 7.16 12.07 -13.27
C GLN A 8 7.18 13.23 -12.26
N ASP A 9 6.13 14.06 -12.23
CA ASP A 9 5.99 15.16 -11.27
C ASP A 9 5.88 14.66 -9.82
N PHE A 10 5.22 13.51 -9.60
CA PHE A 10 5.13 12.87 -8.29
C PHE A 10 6.43 12.18 -7.91
N ALA A 11 7.12 11.55 -8.87
CA ALA A 11 8.40 10.90 -8.64
C ALA A 11 9.48 11.90 -8.18
N GLU A 12 9.52 13.09 -8.79
CA GLU A 12 10.46 14.15 -8.37
C GLU A 12 10.10 14.77 -7.02
N ARG A 13 8.80 14.96 -6.73
CA ARG A 13 8.35 15.40 -5.40
C ARG A 13 8.71 14.39 -4.32
N ALA A 14 8.48 13.10 -4.58
CA ALA A 14 8.86 12.02 -3.66
C ALA A 14 10.37 12.02 -3.43
N ARG A 15 11.18 12.19 -4.48
CA ARG A 15 12.64 12.33 -4.37
C ARG A 15 13.03 13.46 -3.41
N ALA A 16 12.50 14.65 -3.65
CA ALA A 16 12.82 15.84 -2.88
C ALA A 16 12.41 15.69 -1.40
N ASN A 17 11.25 15.09 -1.14
CA ASN A 17 10.78 14.82 0.22
C ASN A 17 11.68 13.83 0.96
N ILE A 18 12.09 12.74 0.29
CA ILE A 18 12.98 11.73 0.87
C ILE A 18 14.35 12.34 1.18
N GLU A 19 14.92 13.09 0.23
CA GLU A 19 16.21 13.73 0.40
C GLU A 19 16.19 14.80 1.51
N SER A 20 15.12 15.59 1.60
CA SER A 20 14.93 16.58 2.67
C SER A 20 14.80 15.93 4.04
N PHE A 21 14.09 14.80 4.15
CA PHE A 21 13.86 14.12 5.43
C PHE A 21 15.07 13.29 5.90
N LEU A 22 15.76 12.60 4.99
CA LEU A 22 16.87 11.70 5.31
C LEU A 22 18.26 12.31 5.08
N GLY A 23 18.34 13.51 4.50
CA GLY A 23 19.57 14.18 4.11
C GLY A 23 20.26 13.58 2.86
N LYS A 24 19.76 12.45 2.35
CA LYS A 24 20.18 11.79 1.11
C LYS A 24 19.14 10.79 0.65
N ILE A 25 19.24 10.34 -0.60
CA ILE A 25 18.50 9.16 -1.05
C ILE A 25 19.23 7.90 -0.54
N PRO A 26 18.56 6.96 0.15
CA PRO A 26 19.19 5.71 0.58
C PRO A 26 19.61 4.84 -0.60
N ASP A 27 20.80 4.24 -0.55
CA ASP A 27 21.31 3.35 -1.61
C ASP A 27 20.43 2.10 -1.83
N ALA A 28 19.76 1.66 -0.76
CA ALA A 28 18.83 0.54 -0.79
C ALA A 28 17.46 0.88 -1.42
N LEU A 29 17.22 2.12 -1.84
CA LEU A 29 15.97 2.57 -2.44
C LEU A 29 16.12 2.72 -3.96
N ASP A 30 15.61 1.73 -4.69
CA ASP A 30 15.50 1.76 -6.15
C ASP A 30 14.16 2.41 -6.55
N ARG A 31 14.23 3.57 -7.19
CA ARG A 31 13.06 4.36 -7.60
C ARG A 31 12.90 4.28 -9.10
N ARG A 32 11.77 3.76 -9.55
CA ARG A 32 11.48 3.52 -10.96
C ARG A 32 10.32 4.37 -11.42
N HIS A 33 10.49 5.03 -12.56
CA HIS A 33 9.40 5.73 -13.24
C HIS A 33 8.70 4.75 -14.17
N GLY A 34 7.38 4.59 -14.02
CA GLY A 34 6.60 3.66 -14.85
C GLY A 34 5.36 3.08 -14.17
N ASP A 35 4.58 2.33 -14.94
CA ASP A 35 3.36 1.67 -14.50
C ASP A 35 3.68 0.36 -13.76
N VAL A 36 3.28 0.27 -12.49
CA VAL A 36 3.51 -0.91 -11.63
C VAL A 36 2.70 -2.13 -12.06
N THR A 37 1.72 -1.99 -12.96
CA THR A 37 1.04 -3.14 -13.58
C THR A 37 1.93 -3.86 -14.60
N GLN A 38 3.02 -3.21 -15.04
CA GLN A 38 4.05 -3.77 -15.92
C GLN A 38 5.46 -3.54 -15.34
N PRO A 39 5.74 -4.04 -14.12
CA PRO A 39 7.00 -3.83 -13.45
C PRO A 39 8.10 -4.64 -14.15
N ASP A 40 9.20 -3.96 -14.46
CA ASP A 40 10.44 -4.56 -14.96
C ASP A 40 11.29 -5.14 -13.82
N LEU A 41 10.81 -6.18 -13.13
CA LEU A 41 11.51 -6.80 -12.00
C LEU A 41 12.20 -8.10 -12.42
N ALA A 42 13.50 -8.21 -12.14
CA ALA A 42 14.27 -9.43 -12.35
C ALA A 42 14.07 -10.43 -11.18
N ASP A 43 13.97 -9.92 -9.96
CA ASP A 43 13.87 -10.73 -8.74
C ASP A 43 12.46 -10.71 -8.15
N ALA A 44 12.08 -11.84 -7.56
CA ALA A 44 10.83 -11.97 -6.82
C ALA A 44 10.88 -11.18 -5.50
N VAL A 45 9.74 -10.60 -5.11
CA VAL A 45 9.58 -9.81 -3.89
C VAL A 45 8.83 -10.61 -2.81
N TYR A 46 9.01 -10.25 -1.55
CA TYR A 46 8.25 -10.86 -0.45
C TYR A 46 6.99 -10.08 -0.08
N ARG A 47 6.94 -8.79 -0.42
CA ARG A 47 5.88 -7.87 0.00
C ARG A 47 5.57 -6.91 -1.13
N ILE A 48 4.29 -6.69 -1.37
CA ILE A 48 3.77 -5.65 -2.27
C ILE A 48 2.91 -4.72 -1.43
N VAL A 49 3.14 -3.41 -1.53
CA VAL A 49 2.35 -2.37 -0.86
C VAL A 49 1.90 -1.38 -1.93
N LEU A 50 0.59 -1.24 -2.10
CA LEU A 50 -0.03 -0.42 -3.13
C LEU A 50 -0.85 0.71 -2.51
N ASP A 51 -0.55 1.94 -2.93
CA ASP A 51 -1.38 3.12 -2.71
C ASP A 51 -1.69 3.72 -4.08
N LEU A 52 -2.67 3.13 -4.76
CA LEU A 52 -3.08 3.52 -6.10
C LEU A 52 -4.57 3.25 -6.31
N PRO A 53 -5.24 3.91 -7.28
CA PRO A 53 -6.70 3.83 -7.40
C PRO A 53 -7.27 2.45 -7.77
N GLU A 54 -6.50 1.64 -8.50
CA GLU A 54 -6.93 0.35 -9.07
C GLU A 54 -5.97 -0.82 -8.70
N PRO A 55 -5.78 -1.17 -7.41
CA PRO A 55 -4.78 -2.15 -7.00
C PRO A 55 -5.05 -3.56 -7.55
N TRP A 56 -6.30 -3.88 -7.90
CA TRP A 56 -6.67 -5.13 -8.56
C TRP A 56 -5.96 -5.36 -9.89
N ARG A 57 -5.55 -4.29 -10.60
CA ARG A 57 -4.83 -4.41 -11.88
C ARG A 57 -3.40 -4.95 -11.73
N VAL A 58 -2.83 -4.88 -10.52
CA VAL A 58 -1.48 -5.38 -10.23
C VAL A 58 -1.49 -6.88 -9.89
N ILE A 59 -2.64 -7.44 -9.50
CA ILE A 59 -2.75 -8.83 -9.03
C ILE A 59 -2.23 -9.86 -10.05
N PRO A 60 -2.54 -9.78 -11.37
CA PRO A 60 -2.02 -10.75 -12.33
C PRO A 60 -0.48 -10.81 -12.30
N ARG A 61 0.17 -9.66 -12.24
CA ARG A 61 1.62 -9.58 -12.15
C ARG A 61 2.14 -9.99 -10.78
N ALA A 62 1.41 -9.69 -9.71
CA ALA A 62 1.77 -10.12 -8.36
C ALA A 62 1.93 -11.64 -8.25
N LEU A 63 1.11 -12.41 -8.97
CA LEU A 63 1.24 -13.88 -9.02
C LEU A 63 2.59 -14.35 -9.58
N GLU A 64 3.19 -13.56 -10.48
CA GLU A 64 4.46 -13.90 -11.13
C GLU A 64 5.68 -13.48 -10.29
N ILE A 65 5.58 -12.35 -9.58
CA ILE A 65 6.73 -11.72 -8.91
C ILE A 65 6.74 -11.92 -7.39
N LEU A 66 5.66 -12.41 -6.79
CA LEU A 66 5.58 -12.56 -5.33
C LEU A 66 6.07 -13.96 -4.94
N ASN A 67 7.04 -14.02 -4.01
CA ASN A 67 7.51 -15.29 -3.46
C ASN A 67 6.38 -16.02 -2.72
N ALA A 68 6.47 -17.36 -2.66
CA ALA A 68 5.61 -18.17 -1.79
C ALA A 68 5.67 -17.65 -0.33
N GLY A 69 4.51 -17.52 0.31
CA GLY A 69 4.37 -16.87 1.63
C GLY A 69 4.42 -15.33 1.59
N GLY A 70 4.46 -14.73 0.40
CA GLY A 70 4.47 -13.28 0.23
C GLY A 70 3.15 -12.63 0.62
N ILE A 71 3.20 -11.32 0.90
CA ILE A 71 2.04 -10.54 1.34
C ILE A 71 1.74 -9.47 0.31
N PHE A 72 0.47 -9.38 -0.07
CA PHE A 72 -0.10 -8.27 -0.81
C PHE A 72 -0.79 -7.33 0.18
N CYS A 73 -0.56 -6.03 0.05
CA CYS A 73 -1.21 -4.98 0.84
C CYS A 73 -1.64 -3.84 -0.07
N SER A 74 -2.89 -3.39 0.04
CA SER A 74 -3.41 -2.22 -0.66
C SER A 74 -4.11 -1.27 0.28
N TYR A 75 -3.90 0.02 0.08
CA TYR A 75 -4.62 1.11 0.72
C TYR A 75 -5.56 1.78 -0.30
N VAL A 76 -6.87 1.82 -0.03
CA VAL A 76 -7.86 2.45 -0.92
C VAL A 76 -8.94 3.21 -0.13
N PRO A 77 -9.42 4.37 -0.61
CA PRO A 77 -10.36 5.20 0.15
C PRO A 77 -11.83 4.77 0.07
N THR A 78 -12.24 3.93 -0.88
CA THR A 78 -13.68 3.67 -1.09
C THR A 78 -14.06 2.20 -0.97
N VAL A 79 -15.30 1.94 -0.52
CA VAL A 79 -15.86 0.59 -0.38
C VAL A 79 -15.90 -0.17 -1.71
N PRO A 80 -16.29 0.41 -2.87
CA PRO A 80 -16.23 -0.29 -4.15
C PRO A 80 -14.83 -0.77 -4.52
N GLN A 81 -13.79 0.05 -4.24
CA GLN A 81 -12.40 -0.35 -4.47
C GLN A 81 -12.00 -1.54 -3.60
N ILE A 82 -12.43 -1.59 -2.33
CA ILE A 82 -12.22 -2.77 -1.47
C ILE A 82 -12.87 -3.99 -2.10
N SER A 83 -14.15 -3.91 -2.46
CA SER A 83 -14.90 -5.05 -2.99
C SER A 83 -14.16 -5.62 -4.19
N GLN A 84 -13.85 -4.78 -5.17
CA GLN A 84 -13.15 -5.17 -6.39
C GLN A 84 -11.77 -5.78 -6.12
N THR A 85 -11.02 -5.22 -5.17
CA THR A 85 -9.70 -5.75 -4.79
C THR A 85 -9.81 -7.11 -4.12
N THR A 86 -10.71 -7.26 -3.15
CA THR A 86 -10.86 -8.52 -2.40
C THR A 86 -11.40 -9.64 -3.28
N ASP A 87 -12.32 -9.35 -4.19
CA ASP A 87 -12.85 -10.33 -5.14
C ASP A 87 -11.78 -10.79 -6.11
N ALA A 88 -10.97 -9.86 -6.64
CA ALA A 88 -9.85 -10.20 -7.52
C ALA A 88 -8.76 -11.02 -6.80
N LEU A 89 -8.44 -10.70 -5.54
CA LEU A 89 -7.48 -11.46 -4.74
C LEU A 89 -7.96 -12.90 -4.50
N ARG A 90 -9.23 -13.09 -4.13
CA ARG A 90 -9.83 -14.42 -3.91
C ARG A 90 -9.87 -15.22 -5.21
N ALA A 91 -10.26 -14.59 -6.32
CA ALA A 91 -10.29 -15.23 -7.63
C ALA A 91 -8.89 -15.67 -8.09
N ALA A 92 -7.85 -14.93 -7.71
CA ALA A 92 -6.45 -15.23 -7.98
C ALA A 92 -5.82 -16.25 -6.99
N GLY A 93 -6.59 -16.81 -6.06
CA GLY A 93 -6.10 -17.84 -5.13
C GLY A 93 -5.32 -17.33 -3.92
N PHE A 94 -5.35 -16.02 -3.64
CA PHE A 94 -4.80 -15.50 -2.38
C PHE A 94 -5.65 -15.95 -1.19
N ILE A 95 -4.99 -16.24 -0.07
CA ILE A 95 -5.63 -16.60 1.19
C ILE A 95 -5.52 -15.47 2.22
N ASP A 96 -6.16 -15.63 3.37
CA ASP A 96 -6.16 -14.63 4.46
C ASP A 96 -6.51 -13.21 3.98
N VAL A 97 -7.43 -13.09 3.02
CA VAL A 97 -7.88 -11.80 2.48
C VAL A 97 -8.70 -11.09 3.56
N ALA A 98 -8.12 -10.06 4.16
CA ALA A 98 -8.71 -9.29 5.25
C ALA A 98 -8.59 -7.79 4.99
N THR A 99 -9.67 -7.06 5.27
CA THR A 99 -9.72 -5.60 5.17
C THR A 99 -9.95 -4.99 6.54
N THR A 100 -9.19 -3.94 6.87
CA THR A 100 -9.29 -3.20 8.12
C THR A 100 -9.27 -1.70 7.85
N GLU A 101 -9.79 -0.90 8.77
CA GLU A 101 -9.58 0.54 8.82
C GLU A 101 -9.10 0.91 10.23
N THR A 102 -8.37 2.03 10.34
CA THR A 102 -7.84 2.50 11.63
C THR A 102 -8.40 3.87 11.95
N LEU A 103 -9.04 3.98 13.11
CA LEU A 103 -9.54 5.24 13.64
C LEU A 103 -8.62 5.73 14.77
N VAL A 104 -7.97 6.87 14.56
CA VAL A 104 -7.15 7.52 15.59
C VAL A 104 -7.99 8.59 16.28
N ARG A 105 -8.38 8.33 17.54
CA ARG A 105 -9.18 9.25 18.35
C ARG A 105 -8.31 9.94 19.40
N ALA A 106 -7.96 11.19 19.14
CA ALA A 106 -7.16 12.00 20.04
C ALA A 106 -7.94 12.40 21.31
N TRP A 107 -7.20 12.54 22.41
CA TRP A 107 -7.70 12.98 23.71
C TRP A 107 -6.97 14.25 24.13
N HIS A 108 -7.74 15.23 24.59
CA HIS A 108 -7.23 16.38 25.28
C HIS A 108 -7.08 16.04 26.77
N VAL A 109 -5.84 16.13 27.25
CA VAL A 109 -5.48 15.80 28.64
C VAL A 109 -4.67 16.97 29.21
N GLU A 110 -5.34 17.87 29.92
CA GLU A 110 -4.72 19.03 30.56
C GLU A 110 -5.32 19.28 31.95
N GLY A 111 -4.55 19.00 33.00
CA GLY A 111 -5.01 19.11 34.38
C GLY A 111 -6.24 18.23 34.67
N GLN A 112 -7.36 18.84 35.07
CA GLN A 112 -8.64 18.15 35.27
C GLN A 112 -9.50 18.05 33.99
N SER A 113 -9.09 18.69 32.90
CA SER A 113 -9.76 18.60 31.61
C SER A 113 -9.27 17.36 30.87
N VAL A 114 -9.98 16.25 31.04
CA VAL A 114 -9.69 14.96 30.38
C VAL A 114 -10.89 14.55 29.55
N ARG A 115 -10.80 14.71 28.22
CA ARG A 115 -11.89 14.40 27.30
C ARG A 115 -11.38 14.11 25.88
N PRO A 116 -12.14 13.39 25.04
CA PRO A 116 -11.85 13.28 23.63
C PRO A 116 -11.83 14.66 22.95
N ASP A 117 -11.04 14.79 21.89
CA ASP A 117 -11.12 15.97 21.02
C ASP A 117 -12.49 16.09 20.35
N HIS A 118 -12.91 17.33 20.10
CA HIS A 118 -14.23 17.62 19.51
C HIS A 118 -14.34 17.16 18.05
N ARG A 119 -13.22 17.01 17.35
CA ARG A 119 -13.15 16.59 15.95
C ARG A 119 -12.11 15.50 15.81
N MET A 120 -12.34 14.60 14.85
CA MET A 120 -11.39 13.59 14.45
C MET A 120 -11.44 13.38 12.94
N VAL A 121 -10.39 12.78 12.39
CA VAL A 121 -10.43 12.23 11.03
C VAL A 121 -11.25 10.96 11.10
N ALA A 122 -12.46 11.01 10.53
CA ALA A 122 -13.41 9.89 10.57
C ALA A 122 -13.08 8.80 9.54
N HIS A 123 -12.32 9.15 8.50
CA HIS A 123 -11.93 8.22 7.44
C HIS A 123 -10.66 8.69 6.73
N THR A 124 -9.78 7.75 6.42
CA THR A 124 -8.63 7.96 5.54
C THR A 124 -8.70 6.98 4.38
N GLY A 125 -8.71 5.69 4.70
CA GLY A 125 -8.80 4.60 3.75
C GLY A 125 -8.75 3.25 4.44
N PHE A 126 -9.03 2.24 3.65
CA PHE A 126 -9.06 0.85 4.06
C PHE A 126 -7.75 0.17 3.66
N ILE A 127 -7.23 -0.65 4.56
CA ILE A 127 -6.06 -1.50 4.32
C ILE A 127 -6.55 -2.92 4.10
N THR A 128 -6.32 -3.44 2.89
CA THR A 128 -6.59 -4.84 2.55
C THR A 128 -5.27 -5.59 2.46
N THR A 129 -5.16 -6.71 3.17
CA THR A 129 -4.00 -7.61 3.14
C THR A 129 -4.42 -8.99 2.68
N ALA A 130 -3.49 -9.71 2.04
CA ALA A 130 -3.68 -11.10 1.64
C ALA A 130 -2.33 -11.83 1.52
N ARG A 131 -2.35 -13.16 1.58
CA ARG A 131 -1.15 -14.02 1.47
C ARG A 131 -1.16 -14.85 0.18
N PHE A 132 0.00 -14.93 -0.46
CA PHE A 132 0.23 -15.80 -1.60
C PHE A 132 0.89 -17.11 -1.16
N LEU A 133 0.33 -18.26 -1.56
CA LEU A 133 0.87 -19.58 -1.17
C LEU A 133 1.97 -20.11 -2.10
N GLY A 134 2.19 -19.49 -3.27
CA GLY A 134 3.18 -19.99 -4.24
C GLY A 134 2.68 -21.12 -5.13
N VAL A 135 1.40 -21.47 -5.04
CA VAL A 135 0.71 -22.43 -5.91
C VAL A 135 -0.43 -21.68 -6.60
N ALA A 136 -0.32 -21.56 -7.92
CA ALA A 136 -1.40 -21.15 -8.81
C ALA A 136 -1.92 -22.39 -9.55
#